data_AF-I6ZKC1-F1
#
_entry.id   AF-I6ZKC1-F1
#
_cell.length_a   1.000
_cell.length_b   1.000
_cell.length_c   1.000
_cell.angle_alpha   90.00
_cell.angle_beta   90.00
_cell.angle_gamma   90.00
#
_symmetry.space_group_name_H-M   'P 1'
#
loop_
_entity.id
_entity.type
_entity.pdbx_description
1 polymer ?
#
loop_
_entity_poly.entity_id
_entity_poly.type
_entity_poly.pdbx_seq_one_letter_code
_entity_poly.pdbx_strand_id
1 'polypeptide(L)'
;MNLCRVCDCEISIRHGTPCGHSFCYLCIKRHLSGHDTCPVCGRRPLSMKDLVGLRSSAKKWDSRIRMGEDPKILRVLYRLKRYIKEDRESG
;
A
#
# COMPACT_ATOMS: atom_id res chain seq x y z
N MET A 1 -5.70 -8.59 12.72
CA MET A 1 -5.13 -7.22 12.73
C MET A 1 -4.79 -6.82 11.30
N ASN A 2 -5.26 -5.66 10.84
CA ASN A 2 -5.14 -5.19 9.44
C ASN A 2 -4.12 -4.05 9.28
N LEU A 3 -2.97 -4.14 9.96
CA LEU A 3 -1.94 -3.10 9.99
C LEU A 3 -0.77 -3.45 9.07
N CYS A 4 -0.27 -2.45 8.35
CA CYS A 4 0.90 -2.56 7.49
C CYS A 4 2.18 -2.42 8.32
N ARG A 5 3.02 -3.46 8.34
CA ARG A 5 4.28 -3.49 9.11
C ARG A 5 5.43 -2.65 8.53
N VAL A 6 5.17 -1.88 7.47
CA VAL A 6 6.14 -0.95 6.88
C VAL A 6 5.84 0.49 7.28
N CYS A 7 4.58 0.82 7.59
CA CYS A 7 4.17 2.19 7.91
C CYS A 7 3.31 2.30 9.17
N ASP A 8 3.18 1.19 9.91
CA ASP A 8 2.40 1.00 11.14
C ASP A 8 1.00 1.62 11.13
N CYS A 9 0.38 1.67 9.95
CA CYS A 9 -0.96 2.21 9.73
C CYS A 9 -1.91 1.11 9.24
N GLU A 10 -3.22 1.40 9.30
CA GLU A 10 -4.24 0.58 8.64
C GLU A 10 -3.93 0.42 7.14
N ILE A 11 -4.05 -0.82 6.66
CA ILE A 11 -3.77 -1.16 5.25
C ILE A 11 -4.85 -0.52 4.36
N SER A 12 -4.44 0.42 3.50
CA SER A 12 -5.35 1.10 2.56
C SER A 12 -5.76 0.21 1.38
N ILE A 13 -4.78 -0.23 0.59
CA ILE A 13 -4.96 -1.20 -0.50
C ILE A 13 -4.14 -2.44 -0.16
N ARG A 14 -4.84 -3.50 0.25
CA ARG A 14 -4.20 -4.73 0.73
C ARG A 14 -3.56 -5.50 -0.41
N HIS A 15 -2.26 -5.75 -0.27
CA HIS A 15 -1.52 -6.71 -1.05
C HIS A 15 -0.96 -7.78 -0.11
N GLY A 16 -1.40 -9.01 -0.32
CA GLY A 16 -0.88 -10.18 0.36
C GLY A 16 0.37 -10.72 -0.34
N THR A 17 1.26 -11.30 0.44
CA THR A 17 2.46 -12.01 -0.03
C THR A 17 2.26 -13.52 0.10
N PRO A 18 2.95 -14.36 -0.69
CA PRO A 18 2.89 -15.82 -0.53
C PRO A 18 3.33 -16.32 0.85
N CYS A 19 4.15 -15.53 1.56
CA CYS A 19 4.54 -15.84 2.93
C CYS A 19 3.48 -15.47 3.99
N GLY A 20 2.31 -14.96 3.59
CA GLY A 20 1.17 -14.66 4.46
C GLY A 20 1.15 -13.24 5.03
N HIS A 21 2.17 -12.42 4.80
CA HIS A 21 2.18 -11.02 5.24
C HIS A 21 1.41 -10.11 4.30
N SER A 22 0.78 -9.07 4.84
CA SER A 22 -0.02 -8.10 4.08
C SER A 22 0.49 -6.68 4.28
N PHE A 23 0.46 -5.89 3.21
CA PHE A 23 0.98 -4.52 3.17
C PHE A 23 0.06 -3.58 2.40
N CYS A 24 0.26 -2.28 2.59
CA CYS A 24 -0.26 -1.27 1.67
C CYS A 24 0.45 -1.40 0.31
N TYR A 25 -0.30 -1.26 -0.78
CA TYR A 25 0.23 -1.25 -2.15
C TYR A 25 1.48 -0.36 -2.30
N LEU A 26 1.40 0.91 -1.89
CA LEU A 26 2.53 1.84 -2.01
C LEU A 26 3.75 1.42 -1.18
N CYS A 27 3.53 0.85 0.00
CA CYS A 27 4.60 0.42 0.89
C CYS A 27 5.36 -0.76 0.31
N ILE A 28 4.65 -1.81 -0.13
CA ILE A 28 5.28 -2.98 -0.70
C ILE A 28 5.90 -2.69 -2.07
N LYS A 29 5.25 -1.86 -2.90
CA LYS A 29 5.82 -1.40 -4.17
C LYS A 29 7.16 -0.70 -3.97
N ARG A 30 7.23 0.25 -3.03
CA ARG A 30 8.46 0.99 -2.73
C ARG A 30 9.57 0.07 -2.21
N HIS A 31 9.25 -0.88 -1.33
CA HIS A 31 10.23 -1.86 -0.87
C HIS A 31 10.75 -2.71 -2.04
N LEU A 32 9.84 -3.16 -2.90
CA LEU A 32 10.16 -4.00 -4.06
C LEU A 32 10.91 -3.28 -5.18
N SER A 33 11.01 -1.96 -5.14
CA SER A 33 11.87 -1.19 -6.05
C SER A 33 13.36 -1.37 -5.76
N GLY A 34 13.74 -1.75 -4.53
CA GLY A 34 15.14 -1.94 -4.13
C GLY A 34 15.47 -3.31 -3.54
N HIS A 35 14.46 -4.13 -3.22
CA HIS A 35 14.62 -5.44 -2.61
C HIS A 35 13.66 -6.45 -3.22
N ASP A 36 14.03 -7.72 -3.29
CA ASP A 36 13.23 -8.84 -3.80
C ASP A 36 12.73 -9.75 -2.66
N THR A 37 12.59 -9.20 -1.46
CA THR A 37 12.29 -9.90 -0.20
C THR A 37 10.98 -9.44 0.42
N CYS A 38 10.38 -10.28 1.27
CA CYS A 38 9.36 -9.80 2.20
C CYS A 38 9.98 -8.88 3.28
N PRO A 39 9.41 -7.67 3.53
CA PRO A 39 9.89 -6.75 4.57
C PRO A 39 9.86 -7.31 6.00
N VAL A 40 9.08 -8.37 6.26
CA VAL A 40 8.88 -8.91 7.62
C VAL A 40 9.72 -10.15 7.87
N CYS A 41 9.77 -11.08 6.92
CA CYS A 41 10.43 -12.37 7.11
C CYS A 41 11.59 -12.64 6.16
N GLY A 42 11.92 -11.71 5.25
CA GLY A 42 13.06 -11.86 4.34
C GLY A 42 12.91 -12.93 3.25
N ARG A 43 11.77 -13.65 3.18
CA ARG A 43 11.56 -14.70 2.16
C ARG A 43 11.64 -14.12 0.75
N ARG A 44 12.38 -14.81 -0.12
CA ARG A 44 12.57 -14.55 -1.56
C ARG A 44 12.03 -15.70 -2.41
N PRO A 45 11.82 -15.48 -3.73
CA PRO A 45 11.72 -14.16 -4.37
C PRO A 45 10.32 -13.58 -4.14
N LEU A 46 10.26 -12.26 -3.92
CA LEU A 46 9.01 -11.51 -3.87
C LEU A 46 9.04 -10.44 -4.96
N SER A 47 8.13 -10.53 -5.91
CA SER A 47 7.92 -9.52 -6.95
C SER A 47 6.51 -8.94 -6.87
N MET A 48 6.29 -7.79 -7.51
CA MET A 48 4.95 -7.18 -7.60
C MET A 48 3.92 -8.11 -8.26
N LYS A 49 4.35 -9.06 -9.09
CA LYS A 49 3.48 -10.05 -9.75
C LYS A 49 2.98 -11.13 -8.79
N ASP A 50 3.75 -11.40 -7.72
CA ASP A 50 3.45 -12.42 -6.72
C ASP A 50 2.47 -11.90 -5.64
N LEU A 51 2.13 -10.62 -5.69
CA LEU A 51 1.26 -9.99 -4.71
C LEU A 51 -0.21 -10.23 -5.06
N VAL A 52 -0.92 -10.93 -4.19
CA VAL A 52 -2.36 -11.11 -4.32
C VAL A 52 -3.03 -9.83 -3.81
N GLY A 53 -3.43 -8.96 -4.73
CA GLY A 53 -4.29 -7.83 -4.43
C GLY A 53 -5.70 -8.33 -4.11
N LEU A 54 -6.20 -8.07 -2.90
CA LEU A 54 -7.65 -8.17 -2.69
C LEU A 54 -8.25 -7.02 -3.50
N ARG A 55 -8.96 -7.35 -4.59
CA ARG A 55 -9.95 -6.42 -5.16
C ARG A 55 -11.00 -6.22 -4.08
N SER A 56 -10.80 -5.23 -3.22
CA SER A 56 -11.86 -4.75 -2.36
C SER A 56 -12.97 -4.35 -3.31
N SER A 57 -14.10 -5.08 -3.31
CA SER A 57 -15.34 -4.57 -3.89
C SER A 57 -15.45 -3.12 -3.45
N ALA A 58 -15.33 -2.19 -4.41
CA ALA A 58 -15.45 -0.77 -4.12
C ALA A 58 -16.72 -0.62 -3.30
N LYS A 59 -16.61 -0.34 -2.00
CA LYS A 59 -17.79 -0.08 -1.20
C LYS A 59 -18.44 1.11 -1.89
N LYS A 60 -19.68 0.88 -2.34
CA LYS A 60 -20.54 1.83 -3.04
C LYS A 60 -20.30 3.21 -2.44
N TRP A 61 -19.77 4.11 -3.26
CA TRP A 61 -19.54 5.51 -2.92
C TRP A 61 -20.85 6.06 -2.33
N ASP A 62 -20.88 6.32 -1.02
CA ASP A 62 -22.05 6.91 -0.36
C ASP A 62 -22.00 8.41 -0.63
N SER A 63 -23.00 8.89 -1.38
CA SER A 63 -23.13 10.29 -1.81
C SER A 63 -23.25 11.30 -0.67
N ARG A 64 -23.38 10.86 0.60
CA ARG A 64 -23.46 11.73 1.78
C ARG A 64 -22.09 12.00 2.43
N ILE A 65 -21.02 11.36 1.97
CA ILE A 65 -19.65 11.70 2.40
C ILE A 65 -19.34 13.11 1.86
N ARG A 66 -19.41 14.12 2.74
CA ARG A 66 -19.01 15.49 2.40
C ARG A 66 -17.57 15.47 1.92
N MET A 67 -17.32 16.11 0.78
CA MET A 67 -16.00 16.32 0.19
C MET A 67 -15.18 17.23 1.10
N GLY A 68 -14.55 16.63 2.11
CA GLY A 68 -13.72 17.32 3.08
C GLY A 68 -13.58 16.48 4.32
N GLU A 69 -12.35 16.07 4.64
CA GLU A 69 -11.97 15.51 5.93
C GLU A 69 -12.36 14.06 6.22
N ASP A 70 -12.28 13.12 5.25
CA ASP A 70 -11.94 11.75 5.66
C ASP A 70 -10.42 11.70 5.89
N PRO A 71 -9.95 11.60 7.15
CA PRO A 71 -8.53 11.63 7.46
C PRO A 71 -7.76 10.44 6.87
N LYS A 72 -8.44 9.34 6.46
CA LYS A 72 -7.82 8.22 5.77
C LYS A 72 -7.58 8.57 4.29
N ILE A 73 -8.55 9.19 3.61
CA ILE A 73 -8.39 9.67 2.23
C ILE A 73 -7.25 10.70 2.16
N LEU A 74 -7.24 11.70 3.04
CA LEU A 74 -6.20 12.73 3.05
C LEU A 74 -4.80 12.14 3.25
N ARG A 75 -4.67 11.15 4.15
CA ARG A 75 -3.40 10.45 4.42
C ARG A 75 -2.92 9.62 3.22
N VAL A 76 -3.82 8.94 2.51
CA VAL A 76 -3.48 8.20 1.28
C VAL A 76 -3.03 9.17 0.18
N LEU A 77 -3.77 10.27 -0.03
CA LEU A 77 -3.41 11.30 -1.00
C LEU A 77 -2.05 11.93 -0.70
N TYR A 78 -1.77 12.24 0.56
CA TYR A 78 -0.47 12.78 0.96
C TYR A 78 0.68 11.82 0.65
N ARG A 79 0.53 10.53 0.99
CA ARG A 79 1.53 9.49 0.69
C ARG A 79 1.75 9.33 -0.81
N LEU A 80 0.68 9.38 -1.60
CA LEU A 80 0.76 9.29 -3.06
C LEU A 80 1.48 10.50 -3.67
N LYS A 81 1.13 11.72 -3.23
CA LYS A 81 1.80 12.95 -3.66
C LYS A 81 3.30 12.91 -3.36
N ARG A 82 3.69 12.40 -2.18
CA ARG A 82 5.11 12.24 -1.83
C ARG A 82 5.83 11.25 -2.73
N TYR A 83 5.23 10.09 -3.00
CA TYR A 83 5.79 9.10 -3.93
C TYR A 83 6.01 9.68 -5.33
N ILE A 84 5.01 10.39 -5.87
CA ILE A 84 5.10 11.00 -7.21
C ILE A 84 6.21 12.07 -7.28
N LYS A 85 6.42 12.81 -6.18
CA LYS A 85 7.50 13.78 -6.10
C LYS A 85 8.87 13.10 -6.11
N GLU A 86 9.07 12.10 -5.25
CA GLU A 86 10.32 11.32 -5.16
C GLU A 86 10.69 10.64 -6.49
N ASP A 87 9.68 10.16 -7.23
CA ASP A 87 9.84 9.53 -8.55
C ASP A 87 10.33 10.51 -9.63
N ARG A 88 9.88 11.77 -9.59
CA ARG A 88 10.30 12.83 -10.52
C ARG A 88 11.69 13.39 -10.23
N GLU A 89 12.16 13.28 -9.00
CA GLU A 89 13.49 13.78 -8.59
C GLU A 89 14.60 12.72 -8.81
N SER A 90 14.24 11.49 -9.18
CA SER A 90 15.18 10.37 -9.41
C SER A 90 15.40 10.04 -10.90
N GLY A 91 14.84 10.85 -11.80
CA GLY A 91 14.91 10.67 -13.26
C GLY A 91 15.74 11.74 -13.96
#